data_AF-A0A9D0X885-F1
#
_entry.id   AF-A0A9D0X885-F1
#
_cell.length_a   1.000
_cell.length_b   1.000
_cell.length_c   1.000
_cell.angle_alpha   90.00
_cell.angle_beta   90.00
_cell.angle_gamma   90.00
#
_symmetry.space_group_name_H-M   'P 1'
#
loop_
_entity.id
_entity.type
_entity.pdbx_description
1 polymer ?
#
loop_
_entity_poly.entity_id
_entity_poly.type
_entity_poly.pdbx_seq_one_letter_code
_entity_poly.pdbx_strand_id
1 'polypeptide(L)'
;GYVHFSTADQLAETLSLYFAGQKTRILAVETARVRERLKWEPSRHGDLFPHLYGGFEKALVAFSLGLEVPASGSVSLPAEIV
;
A
#
# COMPACT_ATOMS: atom_id res chain seq x y z
N GLY A 1 -9.55 14.85 -1.49
CA GLY A 1 -8.39 13.95 -1.66
C GLY A 1 -8.61 12.67 -0.88
N TYR A 2 -7.84 11.62 -1.17
CA TYR A 2 -7.86 10.33 -0.48
C TYR A 2 -6.43 9.79 -0.37
N VAL A 3 -6.21 8.82 0.51
CA VAL A 3 -4.94 8.10 0.63
C VAL A 3 -5.01 6.84 -0.24
N HIS A 4 -4.05 6.67 -1.15
CA HIS A 4 -3.92 5.47 -1.96
C HIS A 4 -3.38 4.32 -1.13
N PHE A 5 -4.07 3.19 -1.17
CA PHE A 5 -3.57 1.91 -0.66
C PHE A 5 -3.37 0.96 -1.84
N SER A 6 -2.67 -0.13 -1.57
CA SER A 6 -2.53 -1.28 -2.48
C SER A 6 -2.87 -2.54 -1.68
N THR A 7 -3.47 -3.53 -2.31
CA THR A 7 -3.51 -4.89 -1.78
C THR A 7 -2.12 -5.51 -1.77
N ALA A 8 -1.96 -6.67 -1.14
CA ALA A 8 -0.71 -7.43 -1.17
C ALA A 8 -0.26 -7.70 -2.62
N ASP A 9 -1.17 -8.20 -3.47
CA ASP A 9 -0.90 -8.50 -4.89
C ASP A 9 -0.47 -7.27 -5.70
N GLN A 10 -0.99 -6.08 -5.34
CA GLN A 10 -0.69 -4.83 -6.03
C GLN A 10 0.61 -4.16 -5.52
N LEU A 11 1.09 -4.53 -4.33
CA LEU A 11 2.10 -3.77 -3.62
C LEU A 11 3.46 -3.81 -4.33
N ALA A 12 3.88 -4.96 -4.86
CA ALA A 12 5.18 -5.09 -5.52
C ALA A 12 5.31 -4.15 -6.73
N GLU A 13 4.27 -4.09 -7.57
CA GLU A 13 4.24 -3.17 -8.71
C GLU A 13 4.16 -1.70 -8.26
N THR A 14 3.37 -1.40 -7.22
CA THR A 14 3.32 -0.04 -6.63
C THR A 14 4.71 0.41 -6.16
N LEU A 15 5.46 -0.45 -5.48
CA LEU A 15 6.82 -0.15 -5.03
C LEU A 15 7.77 0.07 -6.22
N SER A 16 7.68 -0.79 -7.23
CA SER A 16 8.50 -0.68 -8.44
C SER A 16 8.27 0.64 -9.19
N LEU A 17 7.01 1.05 -9.34
CA LEU A 17 6.66 2.23 -10.14
C LEU A 17 7.01 3.55 -9.45
N TYR A 18 6.81 3.62 -8.13
CA TYR A 18 6.82 4.92 -7.42
C TYR A 18 7.96 5.08 -6.42
N PHE A 19 8.59 3.98 -5.98
CA PHE A 19 9.56 4.00 -4.89
C PHE A 19 10.94 3.46 -5.27
N ALA A 20 11.20 3.16 -6.55
CA ALA A 20 12.50 2.66 -7.00
C ALA A 20 13.67 3.54 -6.52
N GLY A 21 14.70 2.90 -5.94
CA GLY A 21 15.88 3.56 -5.39
C GLY A 21 15.67 4.30 -4.07
N GLN A 22 14.51 4.14 -3.41
CA GLN A 22 14.18 4.84 -2.17
C GLN A 22 14.16 3.91 -0.96
N LYS A 23 14.51 4.47 0.21
CA LYS A 23 14.19 3.87 1.51
C LYS A 23 12.75 4.24 1.85
N THR A 24 11.90 3.23 2.02
CA THR A 24 10.48 3.44 2.27
C THR A 24 9.99 2.59 3.43
N ARG A 25 8.75 2.81 3.85
CA ARG A 25 8.10 2.05 4.91
C ARG A 25 6.70 1.65 4.46
N ILE A 26 6.39 0.36 4.57
CA ILE A 26 5.06 -0.17 4.39
C ILE A 26 4.30 -0.01 5.70
N LEU A 27 3.07 0.49 5.61
CA LEU A 27 2.12 0.60 6.71
C LEU A 27 0.92 -0.28 6.39
N ALA A 28 0.71 -1.34 7.15
CA ALA A 28 -0.43 -2.23 6.99
C ALA A 28 -1.60 -1.77 7.85
N VAL A 29 -2.80 -1.77 7.28
CA VAL A 29 -4.05 -1.40 7.96
C VAL A 29 -5.08 -2.51 7.73
N GLU A 30 -5.72 -2.93 8.81
CA GLU A 30 -6.85 -3.85 8.74
C GLU A 30 -8.05 -3.15 8.07
N THR A 31 -8.51 -3.68 6.93
CA THR A 31 -9.63 -3.11 6.16
C THR A 31 -10.89 -2.94 7.01
N ALA A 32 -11.15 -3.86 7.94
CA ALA A 32 -12.28 -3.81 8.87
C ALA A 32 -12.32 -2.52 9.73
N ARG A 33 -11.17 -1.94 10.06
CA ARG A 33 -11.06 -0.70 10.87
C ARG A 33 -11.38 0.57 10.08
N VAL A 34 -11.33 0.50 8.75
CA VAL A 34 -11.48 1.67 7.87
C VAL A 34 -12.63 1.53 6.86
N ARG A 35 -13.40 0.44 6.92
CA ARG A 35 -14.43 0.06 5.93
C ARG A 35 -15.38 1.19 5.54
N GLU A 36 -15.80 2.04 6.48
CA GLU A 36 -16.80 3.09 6.26
C GLU A 36 -16.27 4.25 5.40
N ARG A 37 -14.94 4.34 5.29
CA ARG A 37 -14.23 5.38 4.56
C ARG A 37 -13.42 4.82 3.39
N LEU A 38 -13.40 3.49 3.23
CA LEU A 38 -12.65 2.80 2.20
C LEU A 38 -13.53 2.61 0.97
N LYS A 39 -13.09 3.11 -0.18
CA LYS A 39 -13.70 2.82 -1.47
C LYS A 39 -12.76 1.99 -2.33
N TRP A 40 -13.34 1.08 -3.10
CA TRP A 40 -12.62 0.29 -4.08
C TRP A 40 -12.95 0.84 -5.46
N GLU A 41 -11.96 1.41 -6.13
CA GLU A 41 -12.17 2.14 -7.37
C GLU A 41 -11.20 1.63 -8.45
N PRO A 42 -11.63 1.52 -9.72
CA PRO A 42 -10.75 1.10 -10.80
C PRO A 42 -9.55 2.04 -10.95
N SER A 43 -8.37 1.47 -11.19
CA SER A 43 -7.15 2.22 -11.47
C SER A 43 -6.36 1.55 -12.60
N ARG A 44 -5.06 1.33 -12.43
CA ARG A 44 -4.21 0.66 -13.42
C ARG A 44 -4.75 -0.74 -13.74
N HIS A 45 -4.62 -1.13 -15.01
CA HIS A 45 -5.04 -2.43 -15.55
C HIS A 45 -6.53 -2.77 -15.35
N GLY A 46 -7.35 -1.82 -14.88
CA GLY A 46 -8.76 -2.07 -14.53
C GLY A 46 -8.97 -2.69 -13.16
N ASP A 47 -7.90 -2.96 -12.41
CA ASP A 47 -7.99 -3.51 -11.05
C ASP A 47 -8.53 -2.48 -10.06
N LEU A 48 -9.21 -2.96 -9.02
CA LEU A 48 -9.74 -2.11 -7.96
C LEU A 48 -8.67 -1.80 -6.92
N PHE A 49 -8.42 -0.52 -6.69
CA PHE A 49 -7.50 -0.05 -5.65
C PHE A 49 -8.29 0.49 -4.46
N PRO A 50 -7.83 0.20 -3.22
CA PRO A 50 -8.41 0.77 -2.03
C PRO A 50 -8.00 2.24 -1.87
N HIS A 51 -8.99 3.12 -1.80
CA HIS A 51 -8.82 4.54 -1.54
C HIS A 51 -9.50 4.91 -0.22
N LEU A 52 -8.70 5.38 0.74
CA LEU A 52 -9.20 5.81 2.05
C LEU A 52 -9.56 7.29 2.02
N TYR A 53 -10.83 7.60 2.21
CA TYR A 53 -11.33 8.97 2.30
C TYR A 53 -11.24 9.53 3.73
N GLY A 54 -10.94 10.81 3.84
CA GLY A 54 -10.71 11.49 5.12
C GLY A 54 -9.28 11.31 5.64
N GLY A 55 -9.08 11.52 6.95
CA GLY A 55 -7.76 11.50 7.57
C GLY A 55 -7.18 10.10 7.76
N PHE A 56 -5.86 9.99 7.62
CA PHE A 56 -5.10 8.80 8.03
C PHE A 56 -4.45 9.06 9.39
N GLU A 57 -4.75 8.20 10.36
CA GLU A 57 -4.26 8.32 11.72
C GLU A 57 -3.30 7.19 12.04
N LYS A 58 -2.25 7.48 12.82
CA LYS A 58 -1.23 6.50 13.20
C LYS A 58 -1.82 5.27 13.92
N ALA A 59 -2.92 5.45 14.65
CA ALA A 59 -3.61 4.38 15.38
C ALA A 59 -4.23 3.30 14.46
N LEU A 60 -4.36 3.57 13.15
CA LEU A 60 -4.88 2.62 12.18
C LEU A 60 -3.83 1.58 11.75
N VAL A 61 -2.53 1.86 11.98
CA VAL A 61 -1.43 1.00 11.55
C VAL A 61 -1.35 -0.24 12.44
N ALA A 62 -1.64 -1.41 11.87
CA ALA A 62 -1.54 -2.70 12.54
C ALA A 62 -0.09 -3.23 12.54
N PHE A 63 0.64 -2.98 11.45
CA PHE A 63 2.03 -3.40 11.27
C PHE A 63 2.79 -2.40 10.40
N SER A 64 4.11 -2.30 10.60
CA SER A 64 4.96 -1.52 9.71
C SER A 64 6.29 -2.19 9.47
N LEU A 65 6.77 -2.11 8.22
CA LEU A 65 8.06 -2.65 7.80
C LEU A 65 8.84 -1.60 7.02
N GLY A 66 10.09 -1.36 7.41
CA GLY A 66 11.03 -0.58 6.61
C GLY A 66 11.68 -1.47 5.55
N LEU A 67 11.83 -0.95 4.33
CA LEU A 67 12.53 -1.62 3.25
C LEU A 67 13.24 -0.62 2.34
N GLU A 68 14.27 -1.10 1.66
CA GLU A 68 14.91 -0.38 0.58
C GLU A 68 14.42 -0.98 -0.73
N VAL A 69 13.86 -0.14 -1.61
CA VAL A 69 13.45 -0.57 -2.94
C VAL A 69 14.67 -0.41 -3.85
N PRO A 70 15.17 -1.50 -4.47
CA PRO A 70 16.30 -1.40 -5.40
C PRO A 70 16.02 -0.40 -6.52
N ALA A 71 17.06 0.19 -7.09
CA ALA A 71 16.92 1.10 -8.24
C ALA A 71 16.28 0.42 -9.47
N SER A 72 16.35 -0.92 -9.56
CA SER A 72 15.66 -1.71 -10.59
C SER A 72 14.14 -1.78 -10.38
N GLY A 73 13.62 -1.39 -9.21
CA GLY A 73 12.21 -1.49 -8.84
C GLY A 73 11.76 -2.91 -8.45
N SER A 74 12.57 -3.94 -8.70
CA SER A 74 12.21 -5.32 -8.35
C SER A 74 12.31 -5.56 -6.85
N VAL A 75 11.16 -5.81 -6.22
CA VAL A 75 11.05 -6.06 -4.77
C VAL A 75 10.50 -7.46 -4.55
N SER A 76 11.20 -8.26 -3.74
CA SER A 76 10.62 -9.45 -3.12
C SER A 76 9.96 -9.06 -1.80
N LEU A 77 8.65 -9.22 -1.72
CA LEU A 77 7.90 -8.92 -0.49
C LEU A 77 8.15 -10.03 0.54
N PRO A 78 8.34 -9.69 1.83
CA PRO A 78 8.40 -10.68 2.89
C PRO A 78 7.07 -11.44 3.04
N ALA A 79 7.15 -12.67 3.53
CA ALA A 79 6.00 -13.56 3.67
C ALA A 79 4.92 -13.01 4.62
N GLU A 80 5.27 -12.10 5.53
CA GLU A 80 4.35 -11.44 6.45
C GLU A 80 3.41 -10.45 5.77
N ILE A 81 3.67 -10.12 4.49
CA ILE A 81 2.88 -9.19 3.67
C ILE A 81 1.99 -9.95 2.67
N VAL A 82 2.28 -11.22 2.40
CA VAL A 82 1.61 -12.07 1.40
C VAL A 82 0.45 -12.86 2.02
#